data_AF-A0A814WVQ0-F1
#
_entry.id   AF-A0A814WVQ0-F1
#
_cell.length_a   1.000
_cell.length_b   1.000
_cell.length_c   1.000
_cell.angle_alpha   90.00
_cell.angle_beta   90.00
_cell.angle_gamma   90.00
#
_symmetry.space_group_name_H-M   'P 1'
#
loop_
_entity.id
_entity.type
_entity.pdbx_description
1 polymer ?
#
loop_
_entity_poly.entity_id
_entity_poly.type
_entity_poly.pdbx_seq_one_letter_code
_entity_poly.pdbx_strand_id
1 'polypeptide(L)'
;MKDYINRGVQGTITNRIALAKRVAVSMGVSMANVSTPPVDKCDCDCHKGGCTISWPAPSKKACKCRYKDLMWTCEASLVDCDVSLPKCLNPDASKEAYQLGQGDCDGY
;
A
#
# COMPACT_ATOMS: atom_id res chain seq x y z
N MET A 1 -7.98 22.59 -10.60
CA MET A 1 -6.89 22.03 -9.76
C MET A 1 -6.60 22.90 -8.54
N LYS A 2 -6.27 24.20 -8.69
CA LYS A 2 -6.02 25.10 -7.54
C LYS A 2 -7.14 25.07 -6.49
N ASP A 3 -8.39 25.19 -6.95
CA ASP A 3 -9.58 25.13 -6.07
C ASP A 3 -9.68 23.79 -5.32
N TYR A 4 -9.45 22.66 -6.00
CA TYR A 4 -9.42 21.34 -5.35
C TYR A 4 -8.32 21.22 -4.29
N ILE A 5 -7.12 21.73 -4.59
CA ILE A 5 -6.00 21.75 -3.63
C ILE A 5 -6.36 22.59 -2.40
N ASN A 6 -6.96 23.76 -2.58
CA ASN A 6 -7.40 24.62 -1.47
C ASN A 6 -8.50 24.00 -0.61
N ARG A 7 -9.29 23.08 -1.17
CA ARG A 7 -10.29 22.29 -0.44
C ARG A 7 -9.69 21.08 0.30
N GLY A 8 -8.38 20.84 0.17
CA GLY A 8 -7.68 19.78 0.89
C GLY A 8 -7.89 18.37 0.31
N VAL A 9 -8.18 18.24 -0.99
CA VAL A 9 -8.28 16.90 -1.61
C VAL A 9 -6.91 16.22 -1.65
N GLN A 10 -6.87 14.91 -1.44
CA GLN A 10 -5.63 14.11 -1.44
C GLN A 10 -5.27 13.59 -2.84
N GLY A 11 -6.19 13.64 -3.81
CA GLY A 11 -5.99 13.13 -5.16
C GLY A 11 -6.70 13.96 -6.23
N THR A 12 -6.12 14.03 -7.43
CA THR A 12 -6.73 14.66 -8.60
C THR A 12 -6.42 13.84 -9.84
N ILE A 13 -7.46 13.37 -10.53
CA ILE A 13 -7.33 12.67 -11.82
C ILE A 13 -7.34 13.70 -12.93
N THR A 14 -6.36 13.67 -13.83
CA THR A 14 -6.26 14.65 -14.94
C THR A 14 -5.51 14.07 -16.14
N ASN A 15 -5.92 14.48 -17.33
CA ASN A 15 -5.20 14.22 -18.58
C ASN A 15 -4.09 15.26 -18.87
N ARG A 16 -3.90 16.26 -18.00
CA ARG A 16 -2.90 17.33 -18.16
C ARG A 16 -1.81 17.24 -17.09
N ILE A 17 -1.10 16.12 -17.06
CA ILE A 17 -0.10 15.79 -16.01
C ILE A 17 0.96 16.89 -15.88
N ALA A 18 1.51 17.40 -16.98
CA ALA A 18 2.54 18.45 -16.93
C ALA A 18 2.03 19.76 -16.31
N LEU A 19 0.78 20.13 -16.61
CA LEU A 19 0.14 21.32 -16.03
C LEU A 19 -0.13 21.10 -14.53
N ALA A 20 -0.57 19.89 -14.16
CA ALA A 20 -0.83 19.53 -12.78
C ALA A 20 0.42 19.62 -11.91
N LYS A 21 1.56 19.14 -12.40
CA LYS A 21 2.87 19.29 -11.73
C LYS A 21 3.23 20.75 -11.48
N ARG A 22 3.08 21.61 -12.49
CA ARG A 22 3.38 23.05 -12.38
C ARG A 22 2.50 23.73 -11.34
N VAL A 23 1.20 23.40 -11.32
CA VAL A 23 0.26 23.96 -10.34
C VAL A 23 0.62 23.52 -8.93
N ALA A 24 0.89 22.22 -8.71
CA ALA A 24 1.30 21.71 -7.40
C ALA A 24 2.56 22.43 -6.88
N VAL A 25 3.61 22.54 -7.69
CA VAL A 25 4.84 23.26 -7.33
C VAL A 25 4.57 24.74 -7.05
N SER A 26 3.77 25.41 -7.87
CA SER A 26 3.42 26.83 -7.66
C SER A 26 2.63 27.08 -6.37
N MET A 27 1.96 26.05 -5.84
CA MET A 27 1.20 26.11 -4.60
C MET A 27 1.98 25.59 -3.39
N GLY A 28 3.26 25.25 -3.55
CA GLY A 28 4.07 24.68 -2.47
C GLY A 28 3.62 23.28 -2.04
N VAL A 29 2.87 22.57 -2.88
CA VAL A 29 2.38 21.22 -2.61
C VAL A 29 3.29 20.21 -3.26
N SER A 30 3.84 19.30 -2.46
CA SER A 30 4.57 18.14 -2.95
C SER A 30 3.60 17.05 -3.39
N MET A 31 3.85 16.48 -4.57
CA MET A 31 3.15 15.27 -4.98
C MET A 31 3.63 14.09 -4.13
N ALA A 32 2.74 13.11 -3.91
CA ALA A 32 3.15 11.85 -3.33
C ALA A 32 4.27 11.25 -4.17
N ASN A 33 5.40 10.98 -3.52
CA ASN A 33 6.40 10.09 -4.07
C ASN A 33 5.94 8.67 -3.79
N VAL A 34 6.14 7.75 -4.74
CA VAL A 34 6.13 6.34 -4.36
C VAL A 34 7.35 6.19 -3.47
N SER A 35 7.16 6.20 -2.15
CA SER A 35 8.13 5.60 -1.25
C SER A 35 8.24 4.16 -1.72
N THR A 36 9.24 3.89 -2.56
CA THR A 36 9.49 2.56 -3.08
C THR A 36 9.60 1.65 -1.87
N PRO A 37 8.66 0.72 -1.66
CA PRO A 37 8.86 -0.26 -0.63
C PRO A 37 10.20 -0.93 -0.94
N PRO A 38 11.06 -1.11 0.07
CA PRO A 38 12.31 -1.83 -0.11
C PRO A 38 12.05 -3.11 -0.89
N VAL A 39 12.79 -3.28 -1.98
CA VAL A 39 12.44 -4.11 -3.16
C VAL A 39 12.14 -5.57 -2.80
N ASP A 40 12.60 -6.01 -1.63
CA ASP A 40 12.55 -7.40 -1.17
C ASP A 40 11.89 -7.57 0.20
N LYS A 41 11.09 -6.61 0.69
CA LYS A 41 10.31 -6.81 1.92
C LYS A 41 8.91 -6.20 1.88
N CYS A 42 8.04 -6.77 2.69
CA CYS A 42 6.77 -6.20 3.13
C CYS A 42 6.75 -6.16 4.66
N ASP A 43 5.77 -5.48 5.24
CA ASP A 43 5.65 -5.37 6.70
C ASP A 43 4.19 -5.40 7.17
N CYS A 44 3.99 -5.86 8.41
CA CYS A 44 2.68 -6.03 9.01
C CYS A 44 2.67 -5.47 10.45
N ASP A 45 1.73 -4.59 10.74
CA ASP A 45 1.49 -4.08 12.09
C ASP A 45 0.62 -5.05 12.90
N CYS A 46 0.84 -5.07 14.22
CA CYS A 46 0.18 -5.99 15.14
C CYS A 46 -0.83 -5.25 16.02
N HIS A 47 -2.08 -5.73 16.04
CA HIS A 47 -3.21 -5.02 16.67
C HIS A 47 -4.03 -6.01 17.50
N LYS A 48 -4.86 -5.50 18.42
CA LYS A 48 -5.88 -6.31 19.08
C LYS A 48 -6.93 -6.75 18.05
N GLY A 49 -6.77 -7.96 17.51
CA GLY A 49 -7.64 -8.52 16.49
C GLY A 49 -6.89 -9.17 15.32
N GLY A 50 -5.59 -8.93 15.14
CA GLY A 50 -4.82 -9.55 14.06
C GLY A 50 -3.68 -8.69 13.51
N CYS A 51 -3.30 -8.96 12.26
CA CYS A 51 -2.23 -8.29 11.54
C CYS A 51 -2.80 -7.44 10.39
N THR A 52 -2.34 -6.19 10.24
CA THR A 52 -2.67 -5.32 9.08
C THR A 52 -1.40 -4.91 8.31
N ILE A 53 -1.48 -4.72 6.98
CA ILE A 53 -0.30 -4.55 6.12
C ILE A 53 0.09 -3.09 6.30
N SER A 54 1.23 -2.87 6.94
CA SER A 54 1.78 -1.54 7.11
C SER A 54 2.54 -1.14 5.86
N TRP A 55 3.28 -2.09 5.27
CA TRP A 55 3.96 -1.91 3.98
C TRP A 55 3.61 -3.00 2.98
N PRO A 56 3.07 -2.61 1.80
CA PRO A 56 2.68 -3.56 0.77
C PRO A 56 3.89 -4.27 0.16
N ALA A 57 3.63 -5.45 -0.41
CA ALA A 57 4.62 -6.21 -1.15
C ALA A 57 5.09 -5.45 -2.41
N PRO A 58 6.31 -5.78 -2.91
CA PRO A 58 6.75 -5.31 -4.22
C PRO A 58 5.91 -5.96 -5.33
N SER A 59 5.93 -5.35 -6.52
CA SER A 59 5.22 -5.87 -7.69
C SER A 59 5.60 -7.33 -7.97
N LYS A 60 4.60 -8.15 -8.32
CA LYS A 60 4.67 -9.61 -8.55
C LYS A 60 4.91 -10.45 -7.29
N LYS A 61 4.74 -9.86 -6.10
CA LYS A 61 4.76 -10.57 -4.81
C LYS A 61 3.53 -10.20 -4.00
N ALA A 62 3.19 -11.05 -3.03
CA ALA A 62 2.19 -10.77 -2.01
C ALA A 62 2.80 -10.85 -0.62
N CYS A 63 2.19 -10.12 0.32
CA CYS A 63 2.64 -10.12 1.71
C CYS A 63 1.83 -11.12 2.51
N LYS A 64 2.51 -12.13 3.06
CA LYS A 64 1.94 -13.09 3.99
C LYS A 64 2.23 -12.63 5.42
N CYS A 65 1.21 -12.09 6.07
CA CYS A 65 1.26 -11.81 7.50
C CYS A 65 0.80 -13.03 8.30
N ARG A 66 1.55 -13.42 9.32
CA ARG A 66 1.18 -14.48 10.26
C ARG A 66 1.18 -13.95 11.67
N TYR A 67 0.06 -14.05 12.35
CA TYR A 67 -0.05 -13.74 13.77
C TYR A 67 0.58 -14.86 14.60
N LYS A 68 1.40 -14.52 15.60
CA LYS A 68 1.98 -15.44 16.57
C LYS A 68 1.34 -15.21 17.93
N ASP A 69 0.37 -16.06 18.27
CA ASP A 69 -0.44 -15.96 19.50
C ASP A 69 0.40 -15.93 20.79
N LEU A 70 1.53 -16.67 20.82
CA LEU A 70 2.40 -16.74 22.00
C LEU A 70 3.12 -15.42 22.33
N MET A 71 3.32 -14.54 21.34
CA MET A 71 4.08 -13.30 21.51
C MET A 71 3.30 -12.03 21.21
N TRP A 72 2.03 -12.13 20.79
CA TRP A 72 1.27 -10.99 20.26
C TRP A 72 2.05 -10.23 19.18
N THR A 73 2.71 -10.97 18.28
CA THR A 73 3.53 -10.42 17.20
C THR A 73 3.04 -10.86 15.84
N CYS A 74 3.18 -10.00 14.84
CA CYS A 74 3.00 -10.35 13.43
C CYS A 74 4.34 -10.63 12.78
N GLU A 75 4.40 -11.67 11.95
CA GLU A 75 5.53 -11.93 11.07
C GLU A 75 5.11 -11.68 9.62
N ALA A 76 5.88 -10.86 8.91
CA ALA A 76 5.70 -10.57 7.50
C ALA A 76 6.66 -11.41 6.64
N SER A 77 6.16 -11.98 5.56
CA SER A 77 6.97 -12.72 4.58
C SER A 77 6.47 -12.51 3.16
N LEU A 78 7.38 -12.47 2.19
CA LEU A 78 7.01 -12.38 0.78
C LEU A 78 6.71 -13.76 0.21
N VAL A 79 5.58 -13.87 -0.47
CA VAL A 79 5.19 -15.07 -1.23
C VAL A 79 4.93 -14.71 -2.69
N ASP A 80 5.04 -15.70 -3.56
CA ASP A 80 4.65 -15.53 -4.96
C ASP A 80 3.13 -15.36 -5.07
N CYS A 81 2.71 -14.53 -6.02
CA CYS A 81 1.31 -14.32 -6.35
C CYS A 81 1.04 -14.54 -7.83
N ASP A 82 -0.24 -14.75 -8.16
CA ASP A 82 -0.68 -14.83 -9.55
C ASP A 82 -0.61 -13.44 -10.20
N VAL A 83 0.32 -13.29 -11.15
CA VAL A 83 0.57 -12.04 -11.90
C VAL A 83 -0.60 -11.62 -12.79
N SER A 84 -1.60 -12.47 -12.99
CA SER A 84 -2.86 -12.10 -13.66
C SER A 84 -3.73 -11.20 -12.78
N LEU A 85 -3.51 -11.18 -11.46
CA LEU A 85 -4.30 -10.41 -10.52
C LEU A 85 -3.78 -8.96 -10.40
N PRO A 86 -4.67 -7.94 -10.47
CA PRO A 86 -4.27 -6.54 -10.37
C PRO A 86 -3.47 -6.20 -9.11
N LYS A 87 -3.79 -6.87 -7.99
CA LYS A 87 -3.14 -6.70 -6.68
C LYS A 87 -1.78 -7.39 -6.59
N CYS A 88 -1.47 -8.32 -7.49
CA CYS A 88 -0.11 -8.84 -7.62
C CYS A 88 0.78 -7.83 -8.35
N LEU A 89 0.26 -7.17 -9.39
CA LEU A 89 1.01 -6.18 -10.16
C LEU A 89 1.15 -4.84 -9.42
N ASN A 90 0.10 -4.43 -8.72
CA ASN A 90 0.05 -3.21 -7.91
C ASN A 90 -0.44 -3.56 -6.49
N PRO A 91 0.43 -4.12 -5.65
CA PRO A 91 0.08 -4.44 -4.27
C PRO A 91 -0.19 -3.18 -3.47
N ASP A 92 -1.14 -3.27 -2.56
CA ASP A 92 -1.47 -2.25 -1.57
C ASP A 92 -1.78 -2.91 -0.22
N ALA A 93 -2.22 -2.13 0.76
CA ALA A 93 -2.59 -2.63 2.09
C ALA A 93 -4.05 -3.09 2.17
N SER A 94 -4.70 -3.37 1.02
CA SER A 94 -6.12 -3.76 1.01
C SER A 94 -6.31 -5.23 1.38
N LYS A 95 -7.55 -5.61 1.74
CA LYS A 95 -7.87 -7.00 2.09
C LYS A 95 -7.62 -7.97 0.93
N GLU A 96 -7.77 -7.49 -0.30
CA GLU A 96 -7.52 -8.30 -1.49
C GLU A 96 -6.03 -8.65 -1.62
N ALA A 97 -5.13 -7.69 -1.33
CA ALA A 97 -3.69 -7.95 -1.29
C ALA A 97 -3.31 -8.96 -0.19
N TYR A 98 -4.04 -8.91 0.93
CA TYR A 98 -3.95 -9.86 2.03
C TYR A 98 -4.32 -11.30 1.66
N GLN A 99 -5.48 -11.46 1.02
CA GLN A 99 -5.95 -12.75 0.55
C GLN A 99 -4.99 -13.37 -0.47
N LEU A 100 -4.38 -12.52 -1.30
CA LEU A 100 -3.30 -12.91 -2.21
C LEU A 100 -2.10 -13.54 -1.49
N GLY A 101 -1.73 -12.99 -0.33
CA GLY A 101 -0.62 -13.46 0.48
C GLY A 101 -0.93 -14.72 1.30
N GLN A 102 -2.19 -15.12 1.40
CA GLN A 102 -2.65 -16.29 2.17
C GLN A 102 -2.13 -16.26 3.63
N GLY A 103 -2.22 -15.10 4.27
CA GLY A 103 -1.89 -14.90 5.68
C GLY A 103 -3.00 -15.34 6.64
N ASP A 104 -2.65 -15.49 7.92
CA ASP A 104 -3.61 -15.70 9.00
C ASP A 104 -4.13 -14.33 9.45
N CYS A 105 -5.29 -13.94 8.92
CA CYS A 105 -5.89 -12.63 9.19
C CYS A 105 -7.33 -12.80 9.66
N ASP A 106 -7.50 -13.06 10.96
CA ASP A 106 -8.78 -13.01 11.68
C ASP A 106 -9.07 -11.65 12.33
N GLY A 107 -8.53 -10.59 11.73
CA GLY A 107 -8.95 -9.20 11.87
C GLY A 107 -8.31 -8.43 10.73
N TYR A 108 -9.13 -7.69 9.98
CA TYR A 108 -8.66 -6.85 8.87
C TYR A 108 -7.60 -5.84 9.28
#